data_AF-A0A7V7JN57-F1
#
_entry.id   AF-A0A7V7JN57-F1
#
_cell.length_a   1.000
_cell.length_b   1.000
_cell.length_c   1.000
_cell.angle_alpha   90.00
_cell.angle_beta   90.00
_cell.angle_gamma   90.00
#
_symmetry.space_group_name_H-M   'P 1'
#
loop_
_entity.id
_entity.type
_entity.pdbx_description
1 polymer ?
#
loop_
_entity_poly.entity_id
_entity_poly.type
_entity_poly.pdbx_seq_one_letter_code
_entity_poly.pdbx_strand_id
1 'polypeptide(L)'
;MSSAGEGRRMATSKYQGVILAAGQGSRMGPFGNRVPKPIAPICNKPLAAYQLDHFQALGIDEVFVVIGHLGHRISQTLGDGSRWGLTIQYVEQERALGLAHAVCQLEAEINRPFVLMLGDIFFEASQLDGMVREFEEEKAAAVLAVKRETDPEALHRNFSVVLDDAGCVRRVVEKPVRAAGVLKGCGVYLFDLAIFDAIRRTPRTALRDEYELTDSIQILIDYDLPVRAVRVIEWDMNVTFIGDLIACCRRQLRALGASELVGEDCDIATGAELVETVVGDRVTVGHPIRLERCVVLPDLVVAGDHDYSDRVFTEDGVFAASDAH
;
A
#
# COMPACT_ATOMS: atom_id res chain seq x y z
N MET A 1 -28.24 -39.69 16.11
CA MET A 1 -27.50 -39.84 14.84
C MET A 1 -27.16 -38.45 14.37
N SER A 2 -25.86 -38.14 14.39
CA SER A 2 -25.28 -36.85 14.04
C SER A 2 -25.45 -36.59 12.54
N SER A 3 -26.14 -35.53 12.15
CA SER A 3 -26.11 -35.03 10.77
C SER A 3 -24.94 -34.06 10.66
N ALA A 4 -23.87 -34.54 10.03
CA ALA A 4 -22.70 -33.76 9.67
C ALA A 4 -23.11 -32.47 8.95
N GLY A 5 -22.68 -31.34 9.48
CA GLY A 5 -22.65 -30.08 8.72
C GLY A 5 -21.60 -30.22 7.63
N GLU A 6 -22.05 -30.45 6.41
CA GLU A 6 -21.21 -30.30 5.22
C GLU A 6 -20.81 -28.82 5.13
N GLY A 7 -19.59 -28.54 5.55
CA GLY A 7 -18.94 -27.26 5.31
C GLY A 7 -18.95 -26.99 3.81
N ARG A 8 -19.63 -25.92 3.41
CA ARG A 8 -19.59 -25.38 2.05
C ARG A 8 -18.14 -25.10 1.72
N ARG A 9 -17.50 -26.01 0.99
CA ARG A 9 -16.13 -25.86 0.49
C ARG A 9 -16.21 -24.73 -0.54
N MET A 10 -15.84 -23.52 -0.13
CA MET A 10 -15.75 -22.36 -1.01
C MET A 10 -14.85 -22.75 -2.19
N ALA A 11 -15.29 -22.48 -3.42
CA ALA A 11 -14.43 -22.65 -4.58
C ALA A 11 -13.21 -21.76 -4.38
N THR A 12 -12.00 -22.32 -4.48
CA THR A 12 -10.75 -21.59 -4.32
C THR A 12 -10.70 -20.43 -5.31
N SER A 13 -10.42 -19.21 -4.83
CA SER A 13 -10.24 -18.03 -5.69
C SER A 13 -9.26 -18.32 -6.82
N LYS A 14 -9.54 -17.79 -8.02
CA LYS A 14 -8.66 -17.87 -9.20
C LYS A 14 -7.30 -17.20 -8.97
N TYR A 15 -7.26 -16.21 -8.07
CA TYR A 15 -6.08 -15.40 -7.78
C TYR A 15 -5.72 -15.44 -6.29
N GLN A 16 -4.44 -15.28 -5.97
CA GLN A 16 -3.96 -15.02 -4.61
C GLN A 16 -3.64 -13.52 -4.46
N GLY A 17 -3.73 -12.99 -3.24
CA GLY A 17 -3.32 -11.63 -2.91
C GLY A 17 -1.95 -11.61 -2.26
N VAL A 18 -1.17 -10.57 -2.52
CA VAL A 18 0.14 -10.35 -1.90
C VAL A 18 0.29 -8.90 -1.46
N ILE A 19 0.68 -8.68 -0.21
CA ILE A 19 1.11 -7.38 0.29
C ILE A 19 2.58 -7.45 0.65
N LEU A 20 3.41 -6.59 0.03
CA LEU A 20 4.80 -6.43 0.44
C LEU A 20 4.90 -5.40 1.56
N ALA A 21 5.09 -5.87 2.79
CA ALA A 21 5.06 -5.09 4.03
C ALA A 21 6.40 -5.12 4.80
N ALA A 22 7.50 -5.52 4.15
CA ALA A 22 8.81 -5.73 4.78
C ALA A 22 9.72 -4.47 4.86
N GLY A 23 9.21 -3.30 4.46
CA GLY A 23 9.95 -2.05 4.45
C GLY A 23 10.27 -1.51 5.86
N GLN A 24 11.40 -0.81 6.01
CA GLN A 24 11.90 -0.34 7.31
C GLN A 24 11.25 0.95 7.85
N GLY A 25 10.50 1.71 7.04
CA GLY A 25 9.79 2.91 7.52
C GLY A 25 10.67 4.11 7.98
N SER A 26 11.99 4.04 7.83
CA SER A 26 12.97 4.93 8.49
C SER A 26 12.82 6.44 8.22
N ARG A 27 12.12 6.84 7.16
CA ARG A 27 11.93 8.25 6.77
C ARG A 27 10.78 8.96 7.48
N MET A 28 9.94 8.24 8.23
CA MET A 28 8.91 8.86 9.09
C MET A 28 9.44 9.25 10.47
N GLY A 29 10.76 9.24 10.68
CA GLY A 29 11.38 9.62 11.95
C GLY A 29 10.92 8.74 13.12
N PRO A 30 10.73 9.31 14.34
CA PRO A 30 10.28 8.56 15.51
C PRO A 30 8.96 7.81 15.31
N PHE A 31 8.04 8.37 14.49
CA PHE A 31 6.78 7.72 14.15
C PHE A 31 7.01 6.38 13.42
N GLY A 32 7.88 6.38 12.41
CA GLY A 32 8.18 5.19 11.59
C GLY A 32 8.86 4.05 12.35
N ASN A 33 9.54 4.37 13.45
CA ASN A 33 10.18 3.38 14.32
C ASN A 33 9.18 2.58 15.17
N ARG A 34 7.92 3.03 15.26
CA ARG A 34 6.87 2.38 16.06
C ARG A 34 5.68 1.91 15.24
N VAL A 35 5.31 2.69 14.22
CA VAL A 35 4.17 2.42 13.34
C VAL A 35 4.72 2.07 11.96
N PRO A 36 4.76 0.77 11.60
CA PRO A 36 5.04 0.34 10.24
C PRO A 36 4.08 1.00 9.27
N LYS A 37 4.60 1.45 8.13
CA LYS A 37 3.81 2.10 7.08
C LYS A 37 2.55 1.31 6.67
N PRO A 38 2.59 -0.04 6.54
CA PRO A 38 1.39 -0.82 6.20
C PRO A 38 0.26 -0.74 7.22
N ILE A 39 0.54 -0.30 8.45
CA ILE A 39 -0.48 -0.09 9.47
C ILE A 39 -0.61 1.39 9.89
N ALA A 40 -0.03 2.31 9.12
CA ALA A 40 -0.29 3.74 9.31
C ALA A 40 -1.80 4.02 9.17
N PRO A 41 -2.42 4.77 10.10
CA PRO A 41 -3.87 4.91 10.16
C PRO A 41 -4.34 6.03 9.23
N ILE A 42 -4.85 5.65 8.07
CA ILE A 42 -5.49 6.58 7.13
C ILE A 42 -6.97 6.62 7.48
N CYS A 43 -7.44 7.74 8.04
CA CYS A 43 -8.82 7.88 8.55
C CYS A 43 -9.22 6.73 9.50
N ASN A 44 -8.40 6.49 10.54
CA ASN A 44 -8.56 5.41 11.54
C ASN A 44 -8.55 3.98 11.00
N LYS A 45 -8.29 3.78 9.70
CA LYS A 45 -8.13 2.46 9.08
C LYS A 45 -6.66 2.20 8.72
N PRO A 46 -6.08 1.04 9.05
CA PRO A 46 -4.72 0.70 8.63
C PRO A 46 -4.57 0.75 7.10
N LEU A 47 -3.47 1.27 6.57
CA LEU A 47 -3.22 1.33 5.12
C LEU A 47 -3.46 -0.01 4.42
N ALA A 48 -2.87 -1.10 4.92
CA ALA A 48 -3.03 -2.43 4.36
C ALA A 48 -4.48 -2.91 4.38
N ALA A 49 -5.33 -2.42 5.29
CA ALA A 49 -6.75 -2.77 5.31
C ALA A 49 -7.51 -2.22 4.09
N TYR A 50 -7.07 -1.13 3.48
CA TYR A 50 -7.62 -0.68 2.18
C TYR A 50 -7.22 -1.65 1.05
N GLN A 51 -6.02 -2.21 1.11
CA GLN A 51 -5.56 -3.22 0.15
C GLN A 51 -6.34 -4.55 0.31
N LEU A 52 -6.65 -4.92 1.55
CA LEU A 52 -7.54 -6.05 1.83
C LEU A 52 -8.94 -5.84 1.23
N ASP A 53 -9.53 -4.64 1.32
CA ASP A 53 -10.80 -4.35 0.65
C ASP A 53 -10.70 -4.55 -0.87
N HIS A 54 -9.59 -4.12 -1.48
CA HIS A 54 -9.37 -4.30 -2.92
C HIS A 54 -9.25 -5.78 -3.30
N PHE A 55 -8.59 -6.61 -2.49
CA PHE A 55 -8.57 -8.07 -2.73
C PHE A 55 -9.96 -8.68 -2.64
N GLN A 56 -10.73 -8.32 -1.62
CA GLN A 56 -12.11 -8.79 -1.47
C GLN A 56 -12.97 -8.39 -2.68
N ALA A 57 -12.84 -7.15 -3.16
CA ALA A 57 -13.56 -6.66 -4.34
C ALA A 57 -13.18 -7.42 -5.63
N LEU A 58 -11.95 -7.93 -5.72
CA LEU A 58 -11.48 -8.79 -6.80
C LEU A 58 -11.87 -10.27 -6.64
N GLY A 59 -12.57 -10.62 -5.55
CA GLY A 59 -12.94 -12.00 -5.23
C GLY A 59 -11.78 -12.86 -4.73
N ILE A 60 -10.68 -12.22 -4.31
CA ILE A 60 -9.54 -12.89 -3.68
C ILE A 60 -9.85 -13.10 -2.20
N ASP A 61 -9.67 -14.33 -1.73
CA ASP A 61 -9.94 -14.75 -0.35
C ASP A 61 -8.68 -15.16 0.43
N GLU A 62 -7.59 -15.49 -0.25
CA GLU A 62 -6.30 -15.87 0.32
C GLU A 62 -5.23 -14.81 0.03
N VAL A 63 -4.64 -14.24 1.09
CA VAL A 63 -3.67 -13.16 1.01
C VAL A 63 -2.40 -13.50 1.77
N PHE A 64 -1.24 -13.29 1.16
CA PHE A 64 0.06 -13.40 1.79
C PHE A 64 0.62 -12.00 2.10
N VAL A 65 1.07 -11.79 3.33
CA VAL A 65 1.69 -10.53 3.74
C VAL A 65 3.16 -10.81 4.04
N VAL A 66 4.05 -10.28 3.19
CA VAL A 66 5.49 -10.39 3.39
C VAL A 66 5.92 -9.36 4.42
N ILE A 67 6.29 -9.81 5.61
CA ILE A 67 6.68 -8.96 6.73
C ILE A 67 8.19 -9.00 6.96
N GLY A 68 8.72 -7.95 7.58
CA GLY A 68 10.13 -7.87 7.95
C GLY A 68 10.25 -7.13 9.27
N HIS A 69 10.93 -5.98 9.26
CA HIS A 69 11.03 -5.13 10.45
C HIS A 69 9.65 -4.76 11.00
N LEU A 70 9.48 -4.90 12.33
CA LEU A 70 8.22 -4.71 13.05
C LEU A 70 7.05 -5.55 12.53
N GLY A 71 7.33 -6.68 11.85
CA GLY A 71 6.32 -7.59 11.30
C GLY A 71 5.28 -8.06 12.32
N HIS A 72 5.68 -8.24 13.59
CA HIS A 72 4.77 -8.62 14.67
C HIS A 72 3.64 -7.60 14.90
N ARG A 73 3.89 -6.30 14.68
CA ARG A 73 2.83 -5.27 14.80
C ARG A 73 1.84 -5.38 13.65
N ILE A 74 2.36 -5.62 12.44
CA ILE A 74 1.51 -5.84 11.25
C ILE A 74 0.62 -7.06 11.48
N SER A 75 1.18 -8.19 11.94
CA SER A 75 0.39 -9.39 12.17
C SER A 75 -0.59 -9.28 13.34
N GLN A 76 -0.25 -8.54 14.40
CA GLN A 76 -1.20 -8.21 15.47
C GLN A 76 -2.35 -7.32 14.97
N THR A 77 -2.05 -6.31 14.15
CA THR A 77 -3.05 -5.38 13.63
C THR A 77 -3.94 -6.02 12.58
N LEU A 78 -3.42 -6.88 11.70
CA LEU A 78 -4.19 -7.52 10.62
C LEU A 78 -4.74 -8.90 11.02
N GLY A 79 -4.22 -9.55 12.06
CA GLY A 79 -4.73 -10.83 12.54
C GLY A 79 -4.72 -11.92 11.45
N ASP A 80 -5.72 -12.80 11.44
CA ASP A 80 -5.87 -13.86 10.45
C ASP A 80 -6.66 -13.45 9.19
N GLY A 81 -7.06 -12.18 9.09
CA GLY A 81 -7.89 -11.68 7.99
C GLY A 81 -9.40 -11.85 8.16
N SER A 82 -9.86 -12.57 9.18
CA SER A 82 -11.29 -12.90 9.35
C SER A 82 -12.20 -11.67 9.44
N ARG A 83 -11.73 -10.57 10.04
CA ARG A 83 -12.44 -9.27 10.09
C ARG A 83 -12.73 -8.66 8.72
N TRP A 84 -11.97 -9.05 7.69
CA TRP A 84 -12.14 -8.62 6.31
C TRP A 84 -12.74 -9.72 5.43
N GLY A 85 -13.13 -10.86 6.00
CA GLY A 85 -13.62 -12.02 5.24
C GLY A 85 -12.54 -12.68 4.37
N LEU A 86 -11.27 -12.56 4.77
CA LEU A 86 -10.10 -13.10 4.08
C LEU A 86 -9.35 -14.08 4.99
N THR A 87 -8.45 -14.86 4.40
CA THR A 87 -7.43 -15.64 5.11
C THR A 87 -6.07 -14.99 4.84
N ILE A 88 -5.41 -14.52 5.90
CA ILE A 88 -4.09 -13.91 5.82
C ILE A 88 -3.02 -14.88 6.33
N GLN A 89 -1.99 -15.07 5.53
CA GLN A 89 -0.76 -15.77 5.90
C GLN A 89 0.42 -14.81 5.90
N TYR A 90 1.37 -15.01 6.81
CA TYR A 90 2.53 -14.13 6.95
C TYR A 90 3.79 -14.88 6.53
N VAL A 91 4.59 -14.22 5.70
CA VAL A 91 5.89 -14.75 5.23
C VAL A 91 6.97 -13.77 5.64
N GLU A 92 8.01 -14.26 6.31
CA GLU A 92 9.07 -13.39 6.80
C GLU A 92 10.16 -13.17 5.75
N GLN A 93 10.55 -11.92 5.57
CA GLN A 93 11.74 -11.52 4.83
C GLN A 93 12.82 -11.11 5.84
N GLU A 94 13.69 -12.05 6.21
CA GLU A 94 14.75 -11.80 7.21
C GLU A 94 15.70 -10.66 6.82
N ARG A 95 15.97 -10.52 5.51
CA ARG A 95 16.91 -9.52 4.97
C ARG A 95 16.22 -8.68 3.89
N ALA A 96 16.20 -7.37 4.10
CA ALA A 96 15.67 -6.39 3.15
C ALA A 96 16.63 -6.20 1.95
N LEU A 97 16.68 -7.18 1.05
CA LEU A 97 17.54 -7.19 -0.15
C LEU A 97 16.84 -6.67 -1.41
N GLY A 98 15.70 -5.98 -1.27
CA GLY A 98 14.91 -5.44 -2.39
C GLY A 98 13.55 -6.15 -2.58
N LEU A 99 12.73 -5.57 -3.47
CA LEU A 99 11.36 -6.04 -3.71
C LEU A 99 11.31 -7.41 -4.39
N ALA A 100 12.19 -7.68 -5.36
CA ALA A 100 12.22 -8.99 -6.01
C ALA A 100 12.59 -10.10 -5.00
N HIS A 101 13.50 -9.81 -4.06
CA HIS A 101 13.80 -10.73 -2.96
C HIS A 101 12.61 -10.96 -2.01
N ALA A 102 11.77 -9.94 -1.79
CA ALA A 102 10.57 -10.07 -0.97
C ALA A 102 9.54 -10.99 -1.67
N VAL A 103 9.35 -10.82 -2.98
CA VAL A 103 8.49 -11.71 -3.77
C VAL A 103 9.04 -13.13 -3.79
N CYS A 104 10.36 -13.32 -3.89
CA CYS A 104 11.01 -14.64 -3.86
C CYS A 104 10.61 -15.48 -2.63
N GLN A 105 10.37 -14.86 -1.47
CA GLN A 105 9.98 -15.60 -0.25
C GLN A 105 8.63 -16.32 -0.40
N LEU A 106 7.80 -15.90 -1.35
CA LEU A 106 6.47 -16.44 -1.58
C LEU A 106 6.45 -17.62 -2.55
N GLU A 107 7.58 -17.99 -3.14
CA GLU A 107 7.65 -18.97 -4.22
C GLU A 107 7.10 -20.36 -3.83
N ALA A 108 7.24 -20.76 -2.57
CA ALA A 108 6.69 -22.01 -2.07
C ALA A 108 5.18 -21.96 -1.78
N GLU A 109 4.63 -20.76 -1.59
CA GLU A 109 3.25 -20.53 -1.11
C GLU A 109 2.28 -20.17 -2.25
N ILE A 110 2.80 -19.48 -3.26
CA ILE A 110 2.02 -19.01 -4.41
C ILE A 110 2.01 -20.07 -5.50
N ASN A 111 0.81 -20.53 -5.87
CA ASN A 111 0.61 -21.63 -6.81
C ASN A 111 -0.34 -21.29 -7.98
N ARG A 112 -0.78 -20.04 -8.04
CA ARG A 112 -1.63 -19.50 -9.11
C ARG A 112 -1.33 -18.00 -9.30
N PRO A 113 -1.80 -17.37 -10.38
CA PRO A 113 -1.58 -15.94 -10.60
C PRO A 113 -2.00 -15.11 -9.40
N PHE A 114 -1.29 -14.02 -9.12
CA PHE A 114 -1.48 -13.26 -7.90
C PHE A 114 -1.41 -11.76 -8.12
N VAL A 115 -2.23 -11.03 -7.37
CA VAL A 115 -2.24 -9.57 -7.33
C VAL A 115 -1.32 -9.12 -6.20
N LEU A 116 -0.27 -8.37 -6.53
CA LEU A 116 0.69 -7.83 -5.59
C LEU A 116 0.45 -6.33 -5.40
N MET A 117 0.41 -5.90 -4.14
CA MET A 117 0.34 -4.49 -3.74
C MET A 117 1.52 -4.14 -2.82
N LEU A 118 2.14 -2.98 -3.05
CA LEU A 118 3.16 -2.46 -2.13
C LEU A 118 2.49 -1.90 -0.88
N GLY A 119 2.85 -2.45 0.29
CA GLY A 119 2.20 -2.15 1.57
C GLY A 119 2.41 -0.74 2.10
N ASP A 120 3.19 0.11 1.43
CA ASP A 120 3.38 1.51 1.80
C ASP A 120 2.73 2.52 0.85
N ILE A 121 1.93 2.05 -0.11
CA ILE A 121 1.24 2.90 -1.08
C ILE A 121 -0.25 2.89 -0.77
N PHE A 122 -0.78 4.08 -0.46
CA PHE A 122 -2.21 4.32 -0.45
C PHE A 122 -2.64 4.79 -1.84
N PHE A 123 -3.69 4.20 -2.38
CA PHE A 123 -4.17 4.53 -3.72
C PHE A 123 -5.69 4.45 -3.82
N GLU A 124 -6.22 5.18 -4.80
CA GLU A 124 -7.61 5.12 -5.21
C GLU A 124 -7.67 4.52 -6.62
N ALA A 125 -8.48 3.48 -6.76
CA ALA A 125 -8.67 2.78 -8.02
C ALA A 125 -10.16 2.67 -8.31
N SER A 126 -10.56 2.95 -9.55
CA SER A 126 -11.95 2.84 -9.99
C SER A 126 -12.30 1.50 -10.63
N GLN A 127 -11.31 0.79 -11.21
CA GLN A 127 -11.54 -0.42 -12.00
C GLN A 127 -10.35 -1.40 -11.94
N LEU A 128 -9.99 -1.88 -10.74
CA LEU A 128 -8.91 -2.87 -10.60
C LEU A 128 -9.20 -4.17 -11.37
N ASP A 129 -10.47 -4.51 -11.58
CA ASP A 129 -10.88 -5.65 -12.42
C ASP A 129 -10.42 -5.50 -13.88
N GLY A 130 -10.14 -4.28 -14.35
CA GLY A 130 -9.50 -4.04 -15.63
C GLY A 130 -8.12 -4.70 -15.76
N MET A 131 -7.37 -4.84 -14.65
CA MET A 131 -6.12 -5.61 -14.65
C MET A 131 -6.36 -7.08 -14.93
N VAL A 132 -7.41 -7.65 -14.32
CA VAL A 132 -7.78 -9.06 -14.48
C VAL A 132 -8.22 -9.34 -15.91
N ARG A 133 -9.08 -8.48 -16.49
CA ARG A 133 -9.52 -8.61 -17.88
C ARG A 133 -8.35 -8.60 -18.85
N GLU A 134 -7.47 -7.61 -18.73
CA GLU A 134 -6.27 -7.49 -19.57
C GLU A 134 -5.37 -8.74 -19.44
N PHE A 135 -5.17 -9.22 -18.21
CA PHE A 135 -4.35 -10.40 -17.95
C PHE A 135 -4.91 -11.66 -18.63
N GLU A 136 -6.23 -11.85 -18.57
CA GLU A 136 -6.91 -13.01 -19.16
C GLU A 136 -7.01 -12.94 -20.69
N GLU A 137 -7.41 -11.79 -21.23
CA GLU A 137 -7.63 -11.59 -22.67
C GLU A 137 -6.33 -11.69 -23.46
N GLU A 138 -5.26 -11.07 -22.94
CA GLU A 138 -3.94 -11.03 -23.59
C GLU A 138 -3.04 -12.19 -23.18
N LYS A 139 -3.50 -13.04 -22.26
CA LYS A 139 -2.70 -14.13 -21.65
C LYS A 139 -1.35 -13.60 -21.14
N ALA A 140 -1.41 -12.46 -20.45
CA ALA A 140 -0.23 -11.75 -20.01
C ALA A 140 0.54 -12.55 -18.95
N ALA A 141 1.88 -12.46 -18.96
CA ALA A 141 2.71 -12.91 -17.85
C ALA A 141 2.70 -11.89 -16.70
N ALA A 142 2.46 -10.61 -17.01
CA ALA A 142 2.30 -9.57 -16.01
C ALA A 142 1.41 -8.42 -16.52
N VAL A 143 0.64 -7.81 -15.62
CA VAL A 143 -0.06 -6.54 -15.84
C VAL A 143 0.36 -5.54 -14.77
N LEU A 144 0.82 -4.36 -15.21
CA LEU A 144 1.29 -3.28 -14.35
C LEU A 144 0.21 -2.20 -14.22
N ALA A 145 -0.17 -1.82 -13.00
CA ALA A 145 -1.01 -0.65 -12.79
C ALA A 145 -0.16 0.62 -12.93
N VAL A 146 -0.57 1.50 -13.85
CA VAL A 146 0.13 2.74 -14.16
C VAL A 146 -0.80 3.93 -14.18
N LYS A 147 -0.26 5.13 -13.98
CA LYS A 147 -0.98 6.38 -14.20
C LYS A 147 -0.15 7.34 -15.04
N ARG A 148 -0.81 8.33 -15.63
CA ARG A 148 -0.08 9.47 -16.21
C ARG A 148 0.42 10.35 -15.06
N GLU A 149 1.71 10.67 -15.10
CA GLU A 149 2.36 11.53 -14.14
C GLU A 149 3.05 12.67 -14.88
N THR A 150 2.79 13.89 -14.42
CA THR A 150 3.35 15.12 -14.99
C THR A 150 4.41 15.73 -14.08
N ASP A 151 4.43 15.37 -12.80
CA ASP A 151 5.52 15.76 -11.89
C ASP A 151 6.79 14.96 -12.23
N PRO A 152 7.86 15.62 -12.71
CA PRO A 152 9.12 14.94 -12.96
C PRO A 152 9.65 14.25 -11.71
N GLU A 153 9.56 14.88 -10.53
CA GLU A 153 10.14 14.27 -9.32
C GLU A 153 9.44 12.96 -8.94
N ALA A 154 8.11 12.91 -9.05
CA ALA A 154 7.35 11.68 -8.87
C ALA A 154 7.80 10.57 -9.85
N LEU A 155 8.10 10.91 -11.11
CA LEU A 155 8.67 9.95 -12.08
C LEU A 155 10.08 9.48 -11.69
N HIS A 156 10.95 10.35 -11.15
CA HIS A 156 12.29 9.96 -10.71
C HIS A 156 12.29 9.11 -9.43
N ARG A 157 11.25 9.21 -8.61
CA ARG A 157 11.12 8.47 -7.35
C ARG A 157 10.48 7.09 -7.50
N ASN A 158 9.87 6.80 -8.65
CA ASN A 158 9.13 5.57 -8.93
C ASN A 158 9.62 4.93 -10.24
N PHE A 159 9.09 3.77 -10.61
CA PHE A 159 9.38 3.21 -11.93
C PHE A 159 8.54 3.88 -13.03
N SER A 160 9.12 3.94 -14.22
CA SER A 160 8.44 4.38 -15.44
C SER A 160 8.29 3.24 -16.43
N VAL A 161 7.26 3.31 -17.28
CA VAL A 161 7.02 2.33 -18.33
C VAL A 161 6.99 2.98 -19.70
N VAL A 162 7.49 2.25 -20.71
CA VAL A 162 7.38 2.60 -22.12
C VAL A 162 6.55 1.53 -22.82
N LEU A 163 5.50 1.97 -23.50
CA LEU A 163 4.60 1.08 -24.25
C LEU A 163 4.94 1.13 -25.74
N ASP A 164 4.64 0.04 -26.46
CA ASP A 164 4.54 0.06 -27.91
C ASP A 164 3.13 0.44 -28.38
N ASP A 165 2.94 0.49 -29.71
CA ASP A 165 1.68 0.85 -30.35
C ASP A 165 0.55 -0.17 -30.08
N ALA A 166 0.89 -1.39 -29.65
CA ALA A 166 -0.06 -2.44 -29.29
C ALA A 166 -0.43 -2.41 -27.79
N GLY A 167 0.17 -1.52 -27.00
CA GLY A 167 -0.06 -1.42 -25.55
C GLY A 167 0.78 -2.39 -24.71
N CYS A 168 1.70 -3.13 -25.32
CA CYS A 168 2.65 -3.96 -24.61
C CYS A 168 3.79 -3.12 -24.01
N VAL A 169 4.24 -3.50 -22.82
CA VAL A 169 5.35 -2.85 -22.13
C VAL A 169 6.66 -3.29 -22.78
N ARG A 170 7.39 -2.37 -23.40
CA ARG A 170 8.73 -2.63 -23.96
C ARG A 170 9.86 -2.40 -22.98
N ARG A 171 9.66 -1.49 -22.03
CA ARG A 171 10.71 -1.11 -21.08
C ARG A 171 10.09 -0.71 -19.75
N VAL A 172 10.68 -1.23 -18.68
CA VAL A 172 10.47 -0.76 -17.31
C VAL A 172 11.80 -0.26 -16.77
N VAL A 173 11.79 0.90 -16.12
CA VAL A 173 12.98 1.50 -15.52
C VAL A 173 12.65 1.99 -14.13
N GLU A 174 13.30 1.44 -13.10
CA GLU A 174 13.23 1.94 -11.73
C GLU A 174 13.95 3.28 -11.62
N LYS A 175 13.27 4.28 -11.06
CA LYS A 175 13.83 5.60 -10.72
C LYS A 175 14.70 6.17 -11.85
N PRO A 176 14.11 6.35 -13.05
CA PRO A 176 14.87 6.78 -14.22
C PRO A 176 15.46 8.17 -13.97
N VAL A 177 16.75 8.36 -14.29
CA VAL A 177 17.39 9.69 -14.29
C VAL A 177 16.76 10.61 -15.34
N ARG A 178 16.17 10.02 -16.39
CA ARG A 178 15.36 10.73 -17.37
C ARG A 178 14.22 9.82 -17.80
N ALA A 179 12.99 10.19 -17.47
CA ALA A 179 11.83 9.41 -17.87
C ALA A 179 11.66 9.46 -19.40
N ALA A 180 11.56 8.28 -20.01
CA ALA A 180 11.31 8.13 -21.45
C ALA A 180 9.83 8.35 -21.83
N GLY A 181 8.95 8.41 -20.83
CA GLY A 181 7.52 8.63 -21.01
C GLY A 181 6.90 9.25 -19.75
N VAL A 182 5.58 9.40 -19.78
CA VAL A 182 4.79 10.02 -18.69
C VAL A 182 4.03 9.00 -17.86
N LEU A 183 4.30 7.71 -18.04
CA LEU A 183 3.60 6.65 -17.30
C LEU A 183 4.43 6.23 -16.09
N LYS A 184 3.83 6.40 -14.91
CA LYS A 184 4.39 6.03 -13.61
C LYS A 184 3.74 4.76 -13.11
N GLY A 185 4.54 3.86 -12.58
CA GLY A 185 4.07 2.72 -11.81
C GLY A 185 3.41 3.10 -10.50
N CYS A 186 2.36 2.36 -10.11
CA CYS A 186 1.59 2.65 -8.89
C CYS A 186 1.73 1.58 -7.80
N GLY A 187 2.67 0.64 -7.95
CA GLY A 187 2.92 -0.43 -6.98
C GLY A 187 1.81 -1.46 -6.85
N VAL A 188 0.97 -1.61 -7.88
CA VAL A 188 0.00 -2.69 -8.02
C VAL A 188 0.33 -3.48 -9.28
N TYR A 189 0.38 -4.79 -9.14
CA TYR A 189 0.80 -5.71 -10.19
C TYR A 189 -0.08 -6.95 -10.17
N LEU A 190 -0.29 -7.56 -11.32
CA LEU A 190 -0.85 -8.90 -11.44
C LEU A 190 0.15 -9.76 -12.20
N PHE A 191 0.63 -10.82 -11.57
CA PHE A 191 1.67 -11.69 -12.12
C PHE A 191 1.17 -13.11 -12.33
N ASP A 192 1.64 -13.73 -13.40
CA ASP A 192 1.72 -15.19 -13.50
C ASP A 192 2.99 -15.72 -12.81
N LEU A 193 3.05 -17.03 -12.59
CA LEU A 193 4.15 -17.72 -11.91
C LEU A 193 5.51 -17.59 -12.62
N ALA A 194 5.53 -17.23 -13.91
CA ALA A 194 6.75 -16.94 -14.66
C ALA A 194 7.61 -15.83 -14.02
N ILE A 195 7.01 -14.96 -13.19
CA ILE A 195 7.76 -13.95 -12.45
C ILE A 195 8.83 -14.56 -11.53
N PHE A 196 8.61 -15.74 -10.96
CA PHE A 196 9.60 -16.39 -10.09
C PHE A 196 10.85 -16.80 -10.87
N ASP A 197 10.70 -17.31 -12.10
CA ASP A 197 11.84 -17.60 -12.98
C ASP A 197 12.65 -16.34 -13.32
N ALA A 198 11.96 -15.21 -13.53
CA ALA A 198 12.60 -13.92 -13.76
C ALA A 198 13.31 -13.39 -12.50
N ILE A 199 12.72 -13.55 -11.32
CA ILE A 199 13.32 -13.18 -10.03
C ILE A 199 14.61 -13.97 -9.80
N ARG A 200 14.63 -15.28 -10.05
CA ARG A 200 15.84 -16.11 -9.91
C ARG A 200 16.99 -15.66 -10.82
N ARG A 201 16.70 -14.93 -11.90
CA ARG A 201 17.68 -14.35 -12.84
C ARG A 201 18.00 -12.89 -12.58
N THR A 202 17.31 -12.26 -11.62
CA THR A 202 17.44 -10.82 -11.36
C THR A 202 18.78 -10.52 -10.70
N PRO A 203 19.63 -9.67 -11.29
CA PRO A 203 20.89 -9.27 -10.68
C PRO A 203 20.67 -8.26 -9.55
N ARG A 204 21.67 -8.09 -8.69
CA ARG A 204 21.69 -6.95 -7.75
C ARG A 204 22.08 -5.69 -8.51
N THR A 205 21.39 -4.59 -8.24
CA THR A 205 21.70 -3.30 -8.84
C THR A 205 23.01 -2.73 -8.30
N ALA A 206 23.84 -2.13 -9.16
CA ALA A 206 25.15 -1.62 -8.77
C ALA A 206 25.08 -0.43 -7.78
N LEU A 207 24.02 0.39 -7.87
CA LEU A 207 23.90 1.61 -7.06
C LEU A 207 23.34 1.35 -5.66
N ARG A 208 22.40 0.40 -5.53
CA ARG A 208 21.65 0.16 -4.28
C ARG A 208 21.95 -1.19 -3.66
N ASP A 209 22.61 -2.09 -4.40
CA ASP A 209 22.88 -3.46 -3.96
C ASP A 209 21.58 -4.23 -3.61
N GLU A 210 20.48 -3.90 -4.30
CA GLU A 210 19.13 -4.47 -4.12
C GLU A 210 18.69 -5.24 -5.37
N TYR A 211 17.84 -6.26 -5.19
CA TYR A 211 17.10 -6.94 -6.24
C TYR A 211 15.80 -6.18 -6.53
N GLU A 212 15.76 -5.43 -7.62
CA GLU A 212 14.61 -4.62 -8.00
C GLU A 212 13.58 -5.43 -8.78
N LEU A 213 12.30 -5.28 -8.42
CA LEU A 213 11.20 -5.97 -9.12
C LEU A 213 11.08 -5.52 -10.58
N THR A 214 11.46 -4.28 -10.89
CA THR A 214 11.49 -3.77 -12.27
C THR A 214 12.46 -4.53 -13.16
N ASP A 215 13.57 -5.00 -12.62
CA ASP A 215 14.55 -5.78 -13.38
C ASP A 215 14.00 -7.18 -13.66
N SER A 216 13.28 -7.78 -12.70
CA SER A 216 12.53 -9.02 -12.94
C SER A 216 11.46 -8.85 -14.02
N ILE A 217 10.72 -7.72 -14.01
CA ILE A 217 9.74 -7.42 -15.06
C ILE A 217 10.43 -7.23 -16.41
N GLN A 218 11.59 -6.56 -16.45
CA GLN A 218 12.36 -6.42 -17.68
C GLN A 218 12.81 -7.78 -18.22
N ILE A 219 13.21 -8.71 -17.34
CA ILE A 219 13.56 -10.07 -17.75
C ILE A 219 12.36 -10.79 -18.39
N LEU A 220 11.12 -10.59 -17.91
CA LEU A 220 9.95 -11.14 -18.60
C LEU A 220 9.85 -10.60 -20.04
N ILE A 221 10.02 -9.30 -20.21
CA ILE A 221 9.96 -8.62 -21.52
C ILE A 221 11.08 -9.13 -22.44
N ASP A 222 12.31 -9.25 -21.93
CA ASP A 222 13.48 -9.69 -22.71
C ASP A 222 13.36 -11.16 -23.16
N TYR A 223 12.50 -11.95 -22.51
CA TYR A 223 12.15 -13.33 -22.89
C TYR A 223 10.86 -13.41 -23.73
N ASP A 224 10.41 -12.28 -24.30
CA ASP A 224 9.21 -12.15 -25.14
C ASP A 224 7.91 -12.61 -24.43
N LEU A 225 7.87 -12.57 -23.09
CA LEU A 225 6.64 -12.81 -22.35
C LEU A 225 5.77 -11.55 -22.34
N PRO A 226 4.45 -11.66 -22.57
CA PRO A 226 3.56 -10.52 -22.69
C PRO A 226 3.43 -9.79 -21.35
N VAL A 227 3.92 -8.55 -21.29
CA VAL A 227 3.72 -7.63 -20.17
C VAL A 227 2.84 -6.47 -20.63
N ARG A 228 1.74 -6.22 -19.92
CA ARG A 228 0.77 -5.17 -20.24
C ARG A 228 0.75 -4.11 -19.15
N ALA A 229 0.22 -2.93 -19.47
CA ALA A 229 0.00 -1.87 -18.50
C ALA A 229 -1.40 -1.31 -18.63
N VAL A 230 -2.09 -1.12 -17.50
CA VAL A 230 -3.45 -0.58 -17.47
C VAL A 230 -3.54 0.64 -16.56
N ARG A 231 -4.43 1.56 -16.93
CA ARG A 231 -4.59 2.85 -16.27
C ARG A 231 -5.79 2.84 -15.32
N VAL A 232 -5.65 2.12 -14.22
CA VAL A 232 -6.73 1.86 -13.25
C VAL A 232 -6.60 2.65 -11.95
N ILE A 233 -5.49 3.38 -11.78
CA ILE A 233 -5.19 4.19 -10.59
C ILE A 233 -5.44 5.66 -10.89
N GLU A 234 -6.29 6.29 -10.08
CA GLU A 234 -6.67 7.70 -10.20
C GLU A 234 -5.75 8.59 -9.36
N TRP A 235 -5.39 8.10 -8.17
CA TRP A 235 -4.54 8.79 -7.22
C TRP A 235 -3.73 7.78 -6.42
N ASP A 236 -2.48 8.12 -6.10
CA ASP A 236 -1.62 7.29 -5.26
C ASP A 236 -0.63 8.16 -4.48
N MET A 237 -0.20 7.66 -3.33
CA MET A 237 0.81 8.29 -2.48
C MET A 237 1.62 7.21 -1.76
N ASN A 238 2.95 7.30 -1.88
CA ASN A 238 3.86 6.48 -1.09
C ASN A 238 3.98 7.13 0.29
N VAL A 239 3.41 6.52 1.33
CA VAL A 239 3.46 7.05 2.69
C VAL A 239 4.90 6.94 3.21
N THR A 240 5.66 8.03 3.10
CA THR A 240 7.09 8.07 3.36
C THR A 240 7.43 9.03 4.49
N PHE A 241 6.70 10.14 4.56
CA PHE A 241 6.82 11.20 5.54
C PHE A 241 5.50 11.41 6.27
N ILE A 242 5.55 12.14 7.38
CA ILE A 242 4.37 12.46 8.20
C ILE A 242 3.35 13.29 7.42
N GLY A 243 3.82 14.23 6.58
CA GLY A 243 2.96 15.01 5.70
C GLY A 243 2.15 14.15 4.72
N ASP A 244 2.69 13.00 4.29
CA ASP A 244 1.99 12.08 3.38
C ASP A 244 0.79 11.45 4.06
N LEU A 245 0.89 11.12 5.37
CA LEU A 245 -0.22 10.58 6.15
C LEU A 245 -1.37 11.58 6.22
N ILE A 246 -1.07 12.85 6.52
CA ILE A 246 -2.06 13.94 6.54
C ILE A 246 -2.70 14.06 5.14
N ALA A 247 -1.90 14.05 4.07
CA ALA A 247 -2.41 14.13 2.70
C ALA A 247 -3.37 12.97 2.36
N CYS A 248 -3.01 11.74 2.75
CA CYS A 248 -3.86 10.55 2.58
C CYS A 248 -5.16 10.68 3.36
N CYS A 249 -5.11 11.08 4.64
CA CYS A 249 -6.31 11.30 5.45
C CYS A 249 -7.24 12.35 4.83
N ARG A 250 -6.69 13.49 4.41
CA ARG A 250 -7.48 14.54 3.76
C ARG A 250 -8.12 14.08 2.45
N ARG A 251 -7.38 13.31 1.66
CA ARG A 251 -7.88 12.72 0.41
C ARG A 251 -9.05 11.79 0.70
N GLN A 252 -8.90 10.92 1.69
CA GLN A 252 -9.92 9.96 2.11
C GLN A 252 -11.16 10.63 2.73
N LEU A 253 -11.00 11.67 3.57
CA LEU A 253 -12.11 12.47 4.10
C LEU A 253 -12.99 13.03 2.98
N ARG A 254 -12.36 13.60 1.93
CA ARG A 254 -13.07 14.09 0.75
C ARG A 254 -13.81 12.97 0.01
N ALA A 255 -13.19 11.80 -0.13
CA ALA A 255 -13.84 10.63 -0.74
C ALA A 255 -15.07 10.16 0.06
N LEU A 256 -15.03 10.29 1.39
CA LEU A 256 -16.16 10.02 2.29
C LEU A 256 -17.20 11.16 2.35
N GLY A 257 -16.95 12.30 1.69
CA GLY A 257 -17.80 13.48 1.78
C GLY A 257 -17.81 14.14 3.16
N ALA A 258 -16.77 13.89 3.97
CA ALA A 258 -16.63 14.37 5.33
C ALA A 258 -15.61 15.52 5.43
N SER A 259 -15.86 16.47 6.34
CA SER A 259 -14.90 17.53 6.70
C SER A 259 -13.95 17.10 7.81
N GLU A 260 -14.32 16.09 8.59
CA GLU A 260 -13.58 15.56 9.73
C GLU A 260 -14.02 14.12 9.99
N LEU A 261 -13.22 13.39 10.77
CA LEU A 261 -13.60 12.08 11.29
C LEU A 261 -13.22 12.03 12.77
N VAL A 262 -14.18 11.66 13.61
CA VAL A 262 -13.97 11.46 15.05
C VAL A 262 -14.25 10.00 15.38
N GLY A 263 -13.25 9.36 16.00
CA GLY A 263 -13.33 7.99 16.45
C GLY A 263 -14.30 7.80 17.61
N GLU A 264 -14.43 6.56 18.04
CA GLU A 264 -15.34 6.17 19.11
C GLU A 264 -14.85 6.66 20.49
N ASP A 265 -15.76 6.90 21.42
CA ASP A 265 -15.46 7.28 22.82
C ASP A 265 -14.57 8.53 23.00
N CYS A 266 -14.68 9.50 22.08
CA CYS A 266 -13.96 10.78 22.19
C CYS A 266 -14.68 11.79 23.10
N ASP A 267 -13.91 12.62 23.79
CA ASP A 267 -14.38 13.78 24.55
C ASP A 267 -13.80 15.06 23.94
N ILE A 268 -14.61 15.77 23.15
CA ILE A 268 -14.20 16.98 22.41
C ILE A 268 -14.86 18.19 23.06
N ALA A 269 -14.05 19.12 23.55
CA ALA A 269 -14.51 20.33 24.22
C ALA A 269 -15.51 21.11 23.36
N THR A 270 -16.57 21.60 24.00
CA THR A 270 -17.54 22.48 23.34
C THR A 270 -16.84 23.74 22.82
N GLY A 271 -16.96 23.99 21.51
CA GLY A 271 -16.30 25.12 20.84
C GLY A 271 -14.95 24.77 20.21
N ALA A 272 -14.47 23.54 20.33
CA ALA A 272 -13.37 23.06 19.51
C ALA A 272 -13.80 22.96 18.04
N GLU A 273 -12.91 23.33 17.13
CA GLU A 273 -13.15 23.30 15.68
C GLU A 273 -12.22 22.28 15.03
N LEU A 274 -12.80 21.31 14.31
CA LEU A 274 -12.05 20.33 13.54
C LEU A 274 -12.21 20.66 12.05
N VAL A 275 -11.10 20.81 11.32
CA VAL A 275 -11.15 21.12 9.89
C VAL A 275 -10.17 20.25 9.13
N GLU A 276 -10.68 19.39 8.24
CA GLU A 276 -9.90 18.36 7.55
C GLU A 276 -9.07 17.50 8.51
N THR A 277 -9.62 17.23 9.70
CA THR A 277 -8.93 16.57 10.82
C THR A 277 -9.50 15.20 11.10
N VAL A 278 -8.61 14.25 11.39
CA VAL A 278 -8.94 12.89 11.81
C VAL A 278 -8.56 12.74 13.28
N VAL A 279 -9.50 12.29 14.09
CA VAL A 279 -9.33 11.99 15.51
C VAL A 279 -9.57 10.50 15.72
N GLY A 280 -8.58 9.81 16.30
CA GLY A 280 -8.64 8.40 16.68
C GLY A 280 -9.60 8.14 17.83
N ASP A 281 -9.83 6.86 18.14
CA ASP A 281 -10.71 6.47 19.24
C ASP A 281 -10.14 6.90 20.60
N ARG A 282 -11.03 7.15 21.58
CA ARG A 282 -10.68 7.46 22.97
C ARG A 282 -9.74 8.67 23.09
N VAL A 283 -9.94 9.68 22.26
CA VAL A 283 -9.20 10.93 22.31
C VAL A 283 -9.95 11.98 23.12
N THR A 284 -9.22 12.74 23.94
CA THR A 284 -9.74 13.92 24.64
C THR A 284 -9.12 15.20 24.08
N VAL A 285 -9.95 16.15 23.64
CA VAL A 285 -9.55 17.52 23.31
C VAL A 285 -10.15 18.43 24.37
N GLY A 286 -9.37 18.79 25.39
CA GLY A 286 -9.88 19.43 26.61
C GLY A 286 -10.16 20.93 26.50
N HIS A 287 -9.68 21.60 25.46
CA HIS A 287 -9.80 23.05 25.26
C HIS A 287 -10.56 23.37 23.95
N PRO A 288 -11.26 24.51 23.87
CA PRO A 288 -11.93 24.97 22.65
C PRO A 288 -10.90 25.52 21.64
N ILE A 289 -10.08 24.63 21.10
CA ILE A 289 -9.02 24.94 20.13
C ILE A 289 -9.43 24.52 18.72
N ARG A 290 -8.75 25.08 17.73
CA ARG A 290 -8.88 24.67 16.33
C ARG A 290 -7.80 23.66 15.95
N LEU A 291 -8.20 22.53 15.40
CA LEU A 291 -7.34 21.52 14.79
C LEU A 291 -7.58 21.46 13.28
N GLU A 292 -6.60 21.92 12.50
CA GLU A 292 -6.71 22.01 11.04
C GLU A 292 -5.70 21.10 10.33
N ARG A 293 -6.16 20.18 9.49
CA ARG A 293 -5.30 19.18 8.80
C ARG A 293 -4.46 18.37 9.79
N CYS A 294 -5.08 17.97 10.90
CA CYS A 294 -4.43 17.20 11.94
C CYS A 294 -4.83 15.72 11.89
N VAL A 295 -3.94 14.84 12.34
CA VAL A 295 -4.25 13.43 12.62
C VAL A 295 -3.90 13.16 14.08
N VAL A 296 -4.90 12.88 14.90
CA VAL A 296 -4.71 12.54 16.32
C VAL A 296 -4.84 11.03 16.47
N LEU A 297 -3.77 10.36 16.87
CA LEU A 297 -3.83 8.91 17.10
C LEU A 297 -4.73 8.56 18.31
N PRO A 298 -5.22 7.31 18.40
CA PRO A 298 -6.07 6.87 19.50
C PRO A 298 -5.40 7.00 20.88
N ASP A 299 -6.22 7.03 21.93
CA ASP A 299 -5.80 7.02 23.35
C ASP A 299 -4.98 8.24 23.79
N LEU A 300 -5.17 9.39 23.13
CA LEU A 300 -4.42 10.61 23.42
C LEU A 300 -5.26 11.69 24.09
N VAL A 301 -4.58 12.53 24.88
CA VAL A 301 -5.13 13.80 25.38
C VAL A 301 -4.40 14.95 24.70
N VAL A 302 -5.13 15.78 23.95
CA VAL A 302 -4.60 17.01 23.37
C VAL A 302 -4.57 18.08 24.47
N ALA A 303 -3.40 18.20 25.10
CA ALA A 303 -3.20 19.05 26.28
C ALA A 303 -3.03 20.56 25.97
N GLY A 304 -2.76 20.93 24.72
CA GLY A 304 -2.54 22.31 24.31
C GLY A 304 -3.78 23.19 24.42
N ASP A 305 -3.54 24.49 24.61
CA ASP A 305 -4.54 25.57 24.68
C ASP A 305 -4.45 26.54 23.48
N HIS A 306 -3.74 26.13 22.42
CA HIS A 306 -3.59 26.88 21.17
C HIS A 306 -3.99 26.03 19.97
N ASP A 307 -4.21 26.70 18.85
CA ASP A 307 -4.59 26.06 17.59
C ASP A 307 -3.42 25.30 16.97
N TYR A 308 -3.72 24.17 16.33
CA TYR A 308 -2.74 23.36 15.63
C TYR A 308 -3.09 23.23 14.15
N SER A 309 -2.05 23.21 13.31
CA SER A 309 -2.19 22.95 11.89
C SER A 309 -1.10 22.04 11.36
N ASP A 310 -1.48 21.13 10.46
CA ASP A 310 -0.58 20.21 9.75
C ASP A 310 0.26 19.34 10.71
N ARG A 311 -0.42 18.75 11.71
CA ARG A 311 0.20 17.97 12.78
C ARG A 311 -0.28 16.52 12.84
N VAL A 312 0.63 15.64 13.27
CA VAL A 312 0.28 14.30 13.72
C VAL A 312 0.60 14.18 15.20
N PHE A 313 -0.41 13.84 16.00
CA PHE A 313 -0.30 13.64 17.44
C PHE A 313 -0.14 12.15 17.72
N THR A 314 0.82 11.83 18.58
CA THR A 314 1.17 10.47 18.99
C THR A 314 1.43 10.42 20.49
N GLU A 315 1.63 9.22 21.05
CA GLU A 315 2.08 9.03 22.43
C GLU A 315 3.43 9.71 22.75
N ASP A 316 4.26 9.94 21.73
CA ASP A 316 5.61 10.51 21.87
C ASP A 316 5.67 12.03 21.68
N GLY A 317 4.56 12.64 21.28
CA GLY A 317 4.47 14.06 21.01
C GLY A 317 3.78 14.39 19.68
N VAL A 318 3.98 15.65 19.27
CA VAL A 318 3.30 16.28 18.14
C VAL A 318 4.32 16.58 17.05
N PHE A 319 4.13 16.02 15.86
CA PHE A 319 5.04 16.15 14.73
C PHE A 319 4.47 17.06 13.65
N ALA A 320 5.29 17.94 13.06
CA ALA A 320 4.91 18.73 11.89
C ALA A 320 4.97 17.92 10.61
N ALA A 321 4.11 18.27 9.65
CA ALA A 321 4.30 17.89 8.25
C ALA A 321 5.67 18.31 7.71
N SER A 322 6.21 19.46 8.16
CA SER A 322 7.48 20.03 7.71
C SER A 322 8.74 19.41 8.33
N ASP A 323 8.61 18.59 9.38
CA ASP A 323 9.76 18.09 10.16
C ASP A 323 10.55 16.98 9.44
N ALA A 324 10.29 16.76 8.15
CA ALA A 324 10.77 15.59 7.40
C ALA A 324 11.27 15.90 5.97
N HIS A 325 11.65 17.14 5.68
CA HIS A 325 12.34 17.52 4.42
C HIS A 325 13.86 17.55 4.57
#